data_AF-A0A0G2UYH8-F1
#
_entry.id   AF-A0A0G2UYH8-F1
#
_cell.length_a   1.000
_cell.length_b   1.000
_cell.length_c   1.000
_cell.angle_alpha   90.00
_cell.angle_beta   90.00
_cell.angle_gamma   90.00
#
_symmetry.space_group_name_H-M   'P 1'
#
loop_
_entity.id
_entity.type
_entity.pdbx_description
1 polymer ?
#
loop_
_entity_poly.entity_id
_entity_poly.type
_entity_poly.pdbx_seq_one_letter_code
_entity_poly.pdbx_strand_id
1 'polypeptide(L)'
;KSWKETIFDQKPKSILIISGHWETNEPTVNSVDLCDTIYDFDGFPAPLDLYKLKYPAPGDPSLAERVQELLTTAGMKSVHIDKERGLDHGAWVPMMLMYPEANIPVCQLSIQPRDATHHYNMGLALAPLKEEGVLIIGSGTTVHNLGALKWDAKDQEVVPWAGEFDKWLEDALINGRHEDVNKYVERAPHAIMAHPAPDHFYPLHVALG
;
A
#
# COMPACT_ATOMS: atom_id res chain seq x y z
N LYS A 1 13.17 -20.95 5.42
CA LYS A 1 13.99 -19.72 5.56
C LYS A 1 13.03 -18.56 5.53
N SER A 2 13.08 -17.70 6.53
CA SER A 2 12.20 -16.53 6.60
C SER A 2 12.59 -15.54 5.50
N TRP A 3 11.63 -14.78 4.95
CA TRP A 3 11.92 -13.71 3.99
C TRP A 3 12.97 -12.73 4.54
N LYS A 4 13.01 -12.53 5.87
CA LYS A 4 14.03 -11.74 6.57
C LYS A 4 15.45 -12.25 6.32
N GLU A 5 15.66 -13.57 6.27
CA GLU A 5 17.00 -14.14 6.09
C GLU A 5 17.48 -14.09 4.63
N THR A 6 16.59 -13.79 3.69
CA THR A 6 16.85 -13.97 2.25
C THR A 6 16.66 -12.70 1.43
N ILE A 7 15.86 -11.73 1.91
CA ILE A 7 15.48 -10.51 1.18
C ILE A 7 15.84 -9.25 1.98
N PHE A 8 15.69 -9.26 3.31
CA PHE A 8 15.95 -8.10 4.19
C PHE A 8 16.62 -8.55 5.49
N ASP A 9 17.95 -8.69 5.46
CA ASP A 9 18.75 -9.13 6.60
C ASP A 9 18.91 -8.06 7.69
N GLN A 10 18.61 -6.80 7.36
CA GLN A 10 18.60 -5.67 8.30
C GLN A 10 17.18 -5.31 8.73
N LYS A 11 16.99 -5.20 10.06
CA LYS A 11 15.76 -4.67 10.65
C LYS A 11 15.65 -3.17 10.29
N PRO A 12 14.54 -2.72 9.66
CA PRO A 12 14.38 -1.31 9.33
C PRO A 12 14.23 -0.47 10.60
N LYS A 13 14.63 0.80 10.52
CA LYS A 13 14.45 1.76 11.62
C LYS A 13 12.99 2.11 11.82
N SER A 14 12.27 2.27 10.70
CA SER A 14 10.85 2.62 10.64
C SER A 14 10.23 2.05 9.36
N ILE A 15 8.91 2.02 9.30
CA ILE A 15 8.14 1.56 8.13
C ILE A 15 7.20 2.67 7.68
N LEU A 16 7.19 2.93 6.37
CA LEU A 16 6.18 3.74 5.72
C LEU A 16 5.29 2.81 4.89
N ILE A 17 4.03 2.65 5.29
CA ILE A 17 3.08 1.78 4.59
C ILE A 17 2.02 2.60 3.86
N ILE A 18 1.76 2.25 2.61
CA ILE A 18 0.73 2.83 1.76
C ILE A 18 -0.35 1.76 1.60
N SER A 19 -1.60 2.10 1.94
CA SER A 19 -2.73 1.16 1.89
C SER A 19 -3.80 1.67 0.94
N GLY A 20 -4.38 0.77 0.14
CA GLY A 20 -5.54 1.09 -0.70
C GLY A 20 -6.78 1.54 0.09
N HIS A 21 -6.82 1.28 1.40
CA HIS A 21 -7.97 1.59 2.25
C HIS A 21 -8.00 3.03 2.79
N TRP A 22 -6.97 3.82 2.55
CA TRP A 22 -6.92 5.20 3.02
C TRP A 22 -6.75 6.17 1.86
N GLU A 23 -7.89 6.63 1.35
CA GLU A 23 -7.96 7.68 0.32
C GLU A 23 -8.25 9.05 0.95
N THR A 24 -7.49 10.06 0.55
CA THR A 24 -7.67 11.46 0.95
C THR A 24 -7.51 12.39 -0.26
N ASN A 25 -7.96 13.64 -0.16
CA ASN A 25 -7.85 14.60 -1.28
C ASN A 25 -6.42 15.10 -1.54
N GLU A 26 -5.57 15.05 -0.53
CA GLU A 26 -4.16 15.44 -0.56
C GLU A 26 -3.32 14.37 0.15
N PRO A 27 -2.03 14.19 -0.19
CA PRO A 27 -1.16 13.29 0.55
C PRO A 27 -1.24 13.53 2.05
N THR A 28 -1.62 12.50 2.80
CA THR A 28 -1.77 12.57 4.26
C THR A 28 -0.98 11.47 4.91
N VAL A 29 -0.11 11.81 5.84
CA VAL A 29 0.68 10.86 6.64
C VAL A 29 0.23 10.93 8.10
N ASN A 30 0.08 9.79 8.76
CA ASN A 30 -0.26 9.81 10.17
C ASN A 30 0.98 10.09 11.05
N SER A 31 0.75 10.71 12.19
CA SER A 31 1.77 11.07 13.18
C SER A 31 1.18 10.92 14.57
N VAL A 32 1.16 9.69 15.06
CA VAL A 32 0.69 9.31 16.39
C VAL A 32 1.86 8.73 17.20
N ASP A 33 1.74 8.69 18.53
CA ASP A 33 2.76 8.01 19.36
C ASP A 33 2.59 6.48 19.34
N LEU A 34 1.33 6.02 19.25
CA LEU A 34 0.96 4.61 19.18
C LEU A 34 -0.17 4.44 18.17
N CYS A 35 -0.02 3.48 17.26
CA CYS A 35 -1.01 3.21 16.24
C CYS A 35 -2.20 2.42 16.80
N ASP A 36 -3.39 3.03 16.78
CA ASP A 36 -4.64 2.30 16.95
C ASP A 36 -4.90 1.36 15.77
N THR A 37 -5.54 0.22 16.03
CA THR A 37 -5.98 -0.72 14.99
C THR A 37 -7.39 -0.36 14.54
N ILE A 38 -7.54 0.02 13.26
CA ILE A 38 -8.84 0.25 12.62
C ILE A 38 -9.37 -1.05 11.99
N TYR A 39 -10.68 -1.30 12.18
CA TYR A 39 -11.39 -2.43 11.59
C TYR A 39 -12.37 -1.93 10.52
N ASP A 40 -11.87 -1.75 9.31
CA ASP A 40 -12.56 -1.22 8.13
C ASP A 40 -12.95 -2.35 7.15
N PHE A 41 -13.64 -3.35 7.67
CA PHE A 41 -14.13 -4.50 6.89
C PHE A 41 -15.52 -4.27 6.27
N ASP A 42 -15.92 -3.01 6.05
CA ASP A 42 -17.27 -2.67 5.59
C ASP A 42 -17.61 -3.42 4.29
N GLY A 43 -18.80 -4.04 4.26
CA GLY A 43 -19.24 -4.86 3.12
C GLY A 43 -18.75 -6.32 3.15
N PHE A 44 -17.95 -6.72 4.13
CA PHE A 44 -17.48 -8.10 4.28
C PHE A 44 -17.84 -8.69 5.65
N PRO A 45 -18.43 -9.90 5.74
CA PRO A 45 -18.67 -10.58 7.00
C PRO A 45 -17.34 -11.14 7.55
N ALA A 46 -16.50 -10.27 8.10
CA ALA A 46 -15.26 -10.66 8.75
C ALA A 46 -15.56 -11.55 9.99
N PRO A 47 -14.84 -12.67 10.18
CA PRO A 47 -14.96 -13.48 11.39
C PRO A 47 -14.77 -12.63 12.66
N LEU A 48 -15.59 -12.86 13.68
CA LEU A 48 -15.55 -12.11 14.94
C LEU A 48 -14.16 -12.14 15.61
N ASP A 49 -13.36 -13.16 15.37
CA ASP A 49 -12.01 -13.26 15.91
C ASP A 49 -11.03 -12.26 15.29
N LEU A 50 -11.26 -11.76 14.07
CA LEU A 50 -10.44 -10.70 13.49
C LEU A 50 -10.54 -9.39 14.28
N TYR A 51 -11.71 -9.08 14.82
CA TYR A 51 -11.92 -7.89 15.66
C TYR A 51 -11.21 -7.96 17.02
N LYS A 52 -10.67 -9.13 17.40
CA LYS A 52 -9.85 -9.30 18.61
C LYS A 52 -8.37 -9.05 18.34
N LEU A 53 -7.94 -9.07 17.08
CA LEU A 53 -6.54 -8.84 16.71
C LEU A 53 -6.18 -7.37 16.92
N LYS A 54 -4.97 -7.13 17.43
CA LYS A 54 -4.41 -5.80 17.64
C LYS A 54 -3.00 -5.77 17.08
N TYR A 55 -2.62 -4.64 16.51
CA TYR A 55 -1.27 -4.38 16.06
C TYR A 55 -0.80 -3.00 16.57
N PRO A 56 -0.41 -2.91 17.85
CA PRO A 56 -0.09 -1.65 18.51
C PRO A 56 1.34 -1.22 18.21
N ALA A 57 1.66 -1.01 16.94
CA ALA A 57 2.97 -0.51 16.56
C ALA A 57 3.17 0.91 17.11
N PRO A 58 4.39 1.28 17.59
CA PRO A 58 4.70 2.67 17.85
C PRO A 58 4.56 3.47 16.55
N GLY A 59 4.10 4.72 16.64
CA GLY A 59 4.16 5.61 15.49
C GLY A 59 5.53 6.29 15.37
N ASP A 60 5.75 7.03 14.29
CA ASP A 60 6.99 7.77 14.06
C ASP A 60 6.72 9.22 13.60
N PRO A 61 6.47 10.14 14.55
CA PRO A 61 6.25 11.55 14.22
C PRO A 61 7.40 12.17 13.41
N SER A 62 8.64 11.72 13.60
CA SER A 62 9.80 12.23 12.86
C SER A 62 9.79 11.77 11.40
N LEU A 63 9.40 10.53 11.14
CA LEU A 63 9.18 10.04 9.78
C LEU A 63 8.02 10.78 9.11
N ALA A 64 6.93 11.04 9.81
CA ALA A 64 5.80 11.78 9.26
C ALA A 64 6.18 13.20 8.80
N GLU A 65 6.95 13.92 9.62
CA GLU A 65 7.52 15.23 9.26
C GLU A 65 8.45 15.12 8.04
N ARG A 66 9.30 14.09 8.00
CA ARG A 66 10.20 13.85 6.88
C ARG A 66 9.47 13.53 5.57
N VAL A 67 8.41 12.73 5.63
CA VAL A 67 7.52 12.44 4.49
C VAL A 67 6.89 13.73 3.98
N GLN A 68 6.36 14.56 4.88
CA GLN A 68 5.78 15.86 4.52
C GLN A 68 6.80 16.76 3.81
N GLU A 69 8.01 16.86 4.34
CA GLU A 69 9.09 17.66 3.77
C GLU A 69 9.44 17.21 2.34
N LEU A 70 9.64 15.90 2.15
CA LEU A 70 10.04 15.33 0.85
C LEU A 70 8.98 15.55 -0.22
N LEU A 71 7.71 15.25 0.09
CA LEU A 71 6.59 15.43 -0.83
C LEU A 71 6.36 16.92 -1.18
N THR A 72 6.49 17.80 -0.19
CA THR A 72 6.39 19.26 -0.40
C THR A 72 7.52 19.77 -1.30
N THR A 73 8.75 19.32 -1.06
CA THR A 73 9.93 19.68 -1.86
C THR A 73 9.81 19.21 -3.30
N ALA A 74 9.17 18.06 -3.54
CA ALA A 74 8.86 17.53 -4.86
C ALA A 74 7.71 18.28 -5.59
N GLY A 75 7.13 19.31 -4.96
CA GLY A 75 6.14 20.20 -5.58
C GLY A 75 4.68 19.84 -5.31
N MET A 76 4.41 18.93 -4.35
CA MET A 76 3.03 18.70 -3.90
C MET A 76 2.54 19.90 -3.09
N LYS A 77 1.45 20.50 -3.56
CA LYS A 77 0.96 21.79 -3.05
C LYS A 77 0.50 21.75 -1.60
N SER A 78 0.02 20.59 -1.16
CA SER A 78 -0.47 20.37 0.19
C SER A 78 -0.16 18.94 0.59
N VAL A 79 0.37 18.77 1.80
CA VAL A 79 0.67 17.48 2.41
C VAL A 79 0.28 17.58 3.87
N HIS A 80 -0.69 16.78 4.30
CA HIS A 80 -1.26 16.84 5.64
C HIS A 80 -0.57 15.86 6.59
N ILE A 81 -0.49 16.25 7.86
CA ILE A 81 -0.11 15.36 8.95
C ILE A 81 -1.37 15.13 9.80
N ASP A 82 -1.85 13.89 9.79
CA ASP A 82 -2.98 13.46 10.62
C ASP A 82 -2.47 13.02 11.99
N LYS A 83 -3.01 13.61 13.06
CA LYS A 83 -2.57 13.35 14.45
C LYS A 83 -3.45 12.33 15.19
N GLU A 84 -4.42 11.74 14.51
CA GLU A 84 -5.42 10.84 15.12
C GLU A 84 -5.51 9.48 14.42
N ARG A 85 -5.23 9.41 13.11
CA ARG A 85 -5.37 8.21 12.30
C ARG A 85 -4.42 7.07 12.75
N GLY A 86 -4.99 5.92 13.08
CA GLY A 86 -4.26 4.66 13.27
C GLY A 86 -4.00 3.89 11.96
N LEU A 87 -3.81 2.58 12.04
CA LEU A 87 -3.59 1.70 10.88
C LEU A 87 -4.89 0.98 10.47
N ASP A 88 -5.27 1.01 9.19
CA ASP A 88 -6.32 0.13 8.64
C ASP A 88 -5.83 -1.29 8.36
N HIS A 89 -6.77 -2.20 8.03
CA HIS A 89 -6.45 -3.61 7.82
C HIS A 89 -5.50 -3.86 6.65
N GLY A 90 -5.55 -3.03 5.61
CA GLY A 90 -4.56 -3.07 4.54
C GLY A 90 -3.14 -2.80 5.06
N ALA A 91 -2.99 -2.01 6.12
CA ALA A 91 -1.71 -1.78 6.77
C ALA A 91 -1.38 -2.83 7.86
N TRP A 92 -2.26 -3.10 8.81
CA TRP A 92 -1.90 -3.92 9.99
C TRP A 92 -1.87 -5.44 9.71
N VAL A 93 -2.67 -5.96 8.78
CA VAL A 93 -2.68 -7.40 8.45
C VAL A 93 -1.32 -7.89 7.89
N PRO A 94 -0.76 -7.29 6.82
CA PRO A 94 0.54 -7.71 6.32
C PRO A 94 1.64 -7.49 7.36
N MET A 95 1.53 -6.42 8.14
CA MET A 95 2.47 -6.12 9.22
C MET A 95 2.45 -7.17 10.34
N MET A 96 1.29 -7.71 10.73
CA MET A 96 1.20 -8.83 11.67
C MET A 96 1.92 -10.09 11.17
N LEU A 97 1.95 -10.32 9.86
CA LEU A 97 2.65 -11.48 9.27
C LEU A 97 4.16 -11.24 9.15
N MET A 98 4.57 -10.03 8.81
CA MET A 98 5.97 -9.66 8.60
C MET A 98 6.71 -9.38 9.91
N TYR A 99 6.10 -8.64 10.83
CA TYR A 99 6.68 -8.16 12.08
C TYR A 99 5.70 -8.33 13.26
N PRO A 100 5.35 -9.58 13.62
CA PRO A 100 4.33 -9.88 14.62
C PRO A 100 4.57 -9.24 15.99
N GLU A 101 5.81 -8.88 16.32
CA GLU A 101 6.17 -8.24 17.59
C GLU A 101 5.74 -6.77 17.69
N ALA A 102 5.29 -6.14 16.59
CA ALA A 102 4.84 -4.74 16.55
C ALA A 102 5.84 -3.75 17.17
N ASN A 103 7.14 -4.00 17.02
CA ASN A 103 8.21 -3.24 17.69
C ASN A 103 9.06 -2.39 16.74
N ILE A 104 8.53 -2.08 15.56
CA ILE A 104 9.11 -1.17 14.58
C ILE A 104 8.16 0.00 14.44
N PRO A 105 8.64 1.25 14.53
CA PRO A 105 7.82 2.43 14.27
C PRO A 105 7.17 2.40 12.89
N VAL A 106 5.88 2.74 12.80
CA VAL A 106 5.10 2.74 11.56
C VAL A 106 4.42 4.08 11.34
N CYS A 107 4.56 4.62 10.13
CA CYS A 107 3.66 5.62 9.59
C CYS A 107 2.88 5.02 8.43
N GLN A 108 1.63 5.41 8.31
CA GLN A 108 0.81 5.17 7.13
C GLN A 108 0.76 6.44 6.28
N LEU A 109 0.74 6.28 4.95
CA LEU A 109 0.53 7.35 3.98
C LEU A 109 -0.68 7.00 3.10
N SER A 110 -1.54 8.00 2.87
CA SER A 110 -2.75 7.86 2.07
C SER A 110 -2.48 7.89 0.56
N ILE A 111 -3.43 7.36 -0.20
CA ILE A 111 -3.54 7.53 -1.65
C ILE A 111 -4.54 8.65 -1.99
N GLN A 112 -4.51 9.11 -3.24
CA GLN A 112 -5.38 10.21 -3.70
C GLN A 112 -6.22 9.79 -4.90
N PRO A 113 -7.37 10.44 -5.14
CA PRO A 113 -8.19 10.26 -6.35
C PRO A 113 -7.52 10.95 -7.56
N ARG A 114 -6.31 10.50 -7.89
CA ARG A 114 -5.40 10.96 -8.95
C ARG A 114 -4.95 9.75 -9.76
N ASP A 115 -4.14 9.96 -10.80
CA ASP A 115 -3.67 8.87 -11.65
C ASP A 115 -2.48 8.09 -11.05
N ALA A 116 -2.12 6.98 -11.68
CA ALA A 116 -0.94 6.18 -11.34
C ALA A 116 0.37 7.00 -11.36
N THR A 117 0.48 7.96 -12.28
CA THR A 117 1.67 8.82 -12.42
C THR A 117 1.87 9.70 -11.19
N HIS A 118 0.80 10.25 -10.62
CA HIS A 118 0.84 10.99 -9.35
C HIS A 118 1.48 10.17 -8.23
N HIS A 119 1.02 8.93 -8.06
CA HIS A 119 1.51 8.02 -7.02
C HIS A 119 2.95 7.55 -7.28
N TYR A 120 3.32 7.31 -8.53
CA TYR A 120 4.71 7.03 -8.89
C TYR A 120 5.66 8.20 -8.56
N ASN A 121 5.22 9.43 -8.82
CA ASN A 121 5.99 10.61 -8.46
C ASN A 121 6.08 10.81 -6.92
N MET A 122 5.07 10.37 -6.15
CA MET A 122 5.20 10.28 -4.69
C MET A 122 6.32 9.30 -4.31
N GLY A 123 6.36 8.12 -4.91
CA GLY A 123 7.44 7.14 -4.69
C GLY A 123 8.82 7.73 -4.93
N LEU A 124 9.01 8.34 -6.11
CA LEU A 124 10.28 9.00 -6.48
C LEU A 124 10.72 10.06 -5.45
N ALA A 125 9.77 10.82 -4.91
CA ALA A 125 10.06 11.83 -3.89
C ALA A 125 10.45 11.21 -2.54
N LEU A 126 9.92 10.03 -2.23
CA LEU A 126 10.15 9.29 -0.98
C LEU A 126 11.38 8.37 -1.04
N ALA A 127 11.95 8.15 -2.22
CA ALA A 127 13.13 7.29 -2.42
C ALA A 127 14.29 7.51 -1.42
N PRO A 128 14.64 8.76 -0.99
CA PRO A 128 15.70 8.99 0.00
C PRO A 128 15.46 8.28 1.34
N LEU A 129 14.21 8.02 1.73
CA LEU A 129 13.88 7.34 2.99
C LEU A 129 14.50 5.94 3.08
N LYS A 130 14.71 5.28 1.94
CA LYS A 130 15.37 3.97 1.88
C LYS A 130 16.80 4.02 2.43
N GLU A 131 17.55 5.07 2.08
CA GLU A 131 18.92 5.30 2.57
C GLU A 131 18.94 5.72 4.04
N GLU A 132 17.85 6.34 4.50
CA GLU A 132 17.64 6.69 5.91
C GLU A 132 17.30 5.46 6.78
N GLY A 133 17.02 4.31 6.17
CA GLY A 133 16.73 3.03 6.82
C GLY A 133 15.24 2.74 7.00
N VAL A 134 14.39 3.42 6.22
CA VAL A 134 12.94 3.21 6.21
C VAL A 134 12.59 2.12 5.19
N LEU A 135 11.73 1.18 5.60
CA LEU A 135 11.12 0.22 4.69
C LEU A 135 9.80 0.79 4.16
N ILE A 136 9.69 0.96 2.84
CA ILE A 136 8.46 1.40 2.17
C ILE A 136 7.67 0.17 1.72
N ILE A 137 6.39 0.10 2.06
CA ILE A 137 5.49 -1.01 1.72
C ILE A 137 4.26 -0.48 1.00
N GLY A 138 4.05 -0.91 -0.25
CA GLY A 138 2.77 -0.75 -0.95
C GLY A 138 1.87 -1.95 -0.66
N SER A 139 0.78 -1.74 0.07
CA SER A 139 -0.21 -2.78 0.42
C SER A 139 -1.50 -2.62 -0.39
N GLY A 140 -1.73 -3.56 -1.28
CA GLY A 140 -2.82 -3.56 -2.24
C GLY A 140 -2.99 -4.92 -2.90
N THR A 141 -3.61 -4.97 -4.08
CA THR A 141 -3.81 -6.22 -4.85
C THR A 141 -3.59 -5.97 -6.34
N THR A 142 -3.11 -6.99 -7.06
CA THR A 142 -2.88 -6.91 -8.51
C THR A 142 -4.18 -6.98 -9.31
N VAL A 143 -5.25 -7.52 -8.75
CA VAL A 143 -6.60 -7.54 -9.34
C VAL A 143 -7.60 -7.30 -8.21
N HIS A 144 -8.41 -6.24 -8.33
CA HIS A 144 -9.38 -5.83 -7.32
C HIS A 144 -10.75 -5.52 -7.94
N ASN A 145 -11.47 -6.57 -8.34
CA ASN A 145 -12.85 -6.44 -8.81
C ASN A 145 -13.79 -7.36 -8.02
N LEU A 146 -14.26 -6.86 -6.88
CA LEU A 146 -15.19 -7.59 -6.01
C LEU A 146 -16.53 -7.88 -6.68
N GLY A 147 -16.94 -7.06 -7.67
CA GLY A 147 -18.15 -7.29 -8.46
C GLY A 147 -18.05 -8.47 -9.43
N ALA A 148 -16.83 -8.87 -9.80
CA ALA A 148 -16.57 -10.04 -10.64
C ALA A 148 -16.34 -11.32 -9.83
N LEU A 149 -16.22 -11.25 -8.50
CA LEU A 149 -16.01 -12.41 -7.64
C LEU A 149 -17.25 -13.28 -7.57
N LYS A 150 -17.04 -14.58 -7.82
CA LYS A 150 -18.05 -15.63 -7.61
C LYS A 150 -17.82 -16.26 -6.24
N TRP A 151 -18.45 -15.72 -5.22
CA TRP A 151 -18.29 -16.13 -3.82
C TRP A 151 -18.67 -17.60 -3.55
N ASP A 152 -19.47 -18.20 -4.42
CA ASP A 152 -19.96 -19.58 -4.35
C ASP A 152 -19.26 -20.53 -5.34
N ALA A 153 -18.23 -20.05 -6.06
CA ALA A 153 -17.48 -20.89 -6.98
C ALA A 153 -16.83 -22.06 -6.23
N LYS A 154 -17.20 -23.28 -6.61
CA LYS A 154 -16.62 -24.52 -6.05
C LYS A 154 -15.22 -24.80 -6.58
N ASP A 155 -14.91 -24.25 -7.75
CA ASP A 155 -13.62 -24.37 -8.41
C ASP A 155 -12.88 -23.03 -8.26
N GLN A 156 -11.66 -23.09 -7.71
CA GLN A 156 -10.78 -21.93 -7.51
C GLN A 156 -10.00 -21.57 -8.78
N GLU A 157 -10.61 -21.75 -9.96
CA GLU A 157 -9.95 -21.45 -11.23
C GLU A 157 -9.83 -19.94 -11.44
N VAL A 158 -8.61 -19.50 -11.78
CA VAL A 158 -8.35 -18.10 -12.15
C VAL A 158 -9.09 -17.80 -13.45
N VAL A 159 -9.93 -16.77 -13.43
CA VAL A 159 -10.63 -16.31 -14.62
C VAL A 159 -9.62 -15.75 -15.64
N PRO A 160 -9.73 -16.06 -16.95
CA PRO A 160 -8.68 -15.74 -17.93
C PRO A 160 -8.25 -14.29 -17.95
N TRP A 161 -9.21 -13.34 -17.91
CA TRP A 161 -8.90 -11.91 -17.95
C TRP A 161 -8.06 -11.45 -16.75
N ALA A 162 -8.26 -12.04 -15.56
CA ALA A 162 -7.50 -11.72 -14.36
C ALA A 162 -6.08 -12.26 -14.46
N GLY A 163 -5.94 -13.50 -14.95
CA GLY A 163 -4.63 -14.10 -15.22
C GLY A 163 -3.83 -13.36 -16.29
N GLU A 164 -4.50 -12.84 -17.33
CA GLU A 164 -3.87 -12.03 -18.38
C GLU A 164 -3.37 -10.68 -17.85
N PHE A 165 -4.15 -9.99 -17.00
CA PHE A 165 -3.70 -8.75 -16.36
C PHE A 165 -2.53 -9.00 -15.42
N ASP A 166 -2.66 -9.99 -14.53
CA ASP A 166 -1.63 -10.34 -13.54
C ASP A 166 -0.32 -10.73 -14.23
N LYS A 167 -0.40 -11.54 -15.30
CA LYS A 167 0.78 -11.93 -16.07
C LYS A 167 1.43 -10.75 -16.79
N TRP A 168 0.63 -9.88 -17.40
CA TRP A 168 1.15 -8.66 -18.04
C TRP A 168 1.88 -7.77 -17.03
N LEU A 169 1.35 -7.65 -15.82
CA LEU A 169 1.92 -6.84 -14.75
C LEU A 169 3.25 -7.43 -14.26
N GLU A 170 3.28 -8.74 -13.97
CA GLU A 170 4.51 -9.45 -13.62
C GLU A 170 5.60 -9.22 -14.68
N ASP A 171 5.25 -9.44 -15.95
CA ASP A 171 6.18 -9.25 -17.07
C ASP A 171 6.61 -7.78 -17.21
N ALA A 172 5.75 -6.82 -16.92
CA ALA A 172 6.11 -5.40 -16.93
C ALA A 172 7.13 -5.06 -15.84
N LEU A 173 6.88 -5.52 -14.62
CA LEU A 173 7.74 -5.24 -13.46
C LEU A 173 9.12 -5.90 -13.61
N ILE A 174 9.18 -7.18 -13.99
CA ILE A 174 10.46 -7.90 -14.14
C ILE A 174 11.33 -7.31 -15.26
N ASN A 175 10.71 -6.78 -16.32
CA ASN A 175 11.41 -6.17 -17.45
C ASN A 175 11.59 -4.65 -17.33
N GLY A 176 11.28 -4.05 -16.16
CA GLY A 176 11.47 -2.62 -15.92
C GLY A 176 10.59 -1.71 -16.78
N ARG A 177 9.44 -2.19 -17.27
CA ARG A 177 8.48 -1.42 -18.08
C ARG A 177 7.62 -0.50 -17.20
N HIS A 178 8.24 0.31 -16.34
CA HIS A 178 7.52 1.12 -15.34
C HIS A 178 6.58 2.15 -15.98
N GLU A 179 6.92 2.70 -17.15
CA GLU A 179 6.03 3.60 -17.89
C GLU A 179 4.75 2.88 -18.34
N ASP A 180 4.85 1.61 -18.77
CA ASP A 180 3.67 0.82 -19.14
C ASP A 180 2.77 0.58 -17.93
N VAL A 181 3.36 0.30 -16.76
CA VAL A 181 2.62 0.16 -15.50
C VAL A 181 1.93 1.50 -15.15
N ASN A 182 2.64 2.63 -15.20
CA ASN A 182 2.04 3.95 -14.94
C ASN A 182 0.92 4.33 -15.93
N LYS A 183 0.93 3.76 -17.13
CA LYS A 183 -0.11 3.91 -18.16
C LYS A 183 -0.98 2.64 -18.29
N TYR A 184 -1.15 1.86 -17.22
CA TYR A 184 -1.82 0.56 -17.28
C TYR A 184 -3.22 0.63 -17.90
N VAL A 185 -3.98 1.71 -17.69
CA VAL A 185 -5.30 1.90 -18.30
C VAL A 185 -5.25 1.81 -19.83
N GLU A 186 -4.17 2.29 -20.45
CA GLU A 186 -3.96 2.28 -21.90
C GLU A 186 -3.20 1.03 -22.38
N ARG A 187 -2.33 0.48 -21.53
CA ARG A 187 -1.29 -0.50 -21.91
C ARG A 187 -1.58 -1.93 -21.45
N ALA A 188 -2.38 -2.10 -20.41
CA ALA A 188 -2.68 -3.40 -19.84
C ALA A 188 -3.95 -4.00 -20.45
N PRO A 189 -3.99 -5.33 -20.67
CA PRO A 189 -5.22 -6.00 -21.02
C PRO A 189 -6.19 -5.92 -19.83
N HIS A 190 -7.47 -5.62 -20.07
CA HIS A 190 -8.52 -5.68 -19.04
C HIS A 190 -8.32 -4.74 -17.83
N ALA A 191 -7.54 -3.65 -17.95
CA ALA A 191 -7.23 -2.74 -16.85
C ALA A 191 -8.44 -2.29 -16.02
N ILE A 192 -9.49 -1.80 -16.70
CA ILE A 192 -10.74 -1.34 -16.04
C ILE A 192 -11.52 -2.51 -15.44
N MET A 193 -11.40 -3.71 -16.00
CA MET A 193 -12.02 -4.91 -15.43
C MET A 193 -11.26 -5.38 -14.18
N ALA A 194 -9.92 -5.27 -14.16
CA ALA A 194 -9.10 -5.60 -13.01
C ALA A 194 -9.26 -4.58 -11.87
N HIS A 195 -9.40 -3.31 -12.21
CA HIS A 195 -9.53 -2.21 -11.26
C HIS A 195 -10.65 -1.25 -11.68
N PRO A 196 -11.93 -1.57 -11.39
CA PRO A 196 -13.03 -0.63 -11.57
C PRO A 196 -12.85 0.62 -10.69
N ALA A 197 -12.30 0.42 -9.50
CA ALA A 197 -11.68 1.43 -8.66
C ALA A 197 -10.19 1.05 -8.48
N PRO A 198 -9.25 1.97 -8.69
CA PRO A 198 -7.81 1.68 -8.70
C PRO A 198 -7.11 1.89 -7.36
N ASP A 199 -7.86 2.08 -6.29
CA ASP A 199 -7.38 2.33 -4.92
C ASP A 199 -6.40 1.25 -4.45
N HIS A 200 -6.71 -0.03 -4.63
CA HIS A 200 -5.80 -1.13 -4.29
C HIS A 200 -4.62 -1.31 -5.24
N PHE A 201 -4.57 -0.57 -6.35
CA PHE A 201 -3.46 -0.63 -7.29
C PHE A 201 -2.42 0.48 -7.06
N TYR A 202 -2.85 1.67 -6.61
CA TYR A 202 -1.98 2.82 -6.36
C TYR A 202 -0.83 2.61 -5.36
N PRO A 203 -0.95 1.79 -4.31
CA PRO A 203 0.17 1.46 -3.44
C PRO A 203 1.38 0.88 -4.18
N LEU A 204 1.15 0.11 -5.26
CA LEU A 204 2.23 -0.42 -6.09
C LEU A 204 3.03 0.71 -6.77
N HIS A 205 2.34 1.73 -7.28
CA HIS A 205 2.99 2.85 -7.96
C HIS A 205 3.87 3.65 -7.01
N VAL A 206 3.43 3.87 -5.76
CA VAL A 206 4.27 4.52 -4.75
C VAL A 206 5.50 3.68 -4.41
N ALA A 207 5.36 2.36 -4.29
CA ALA A 207 6.50 1.49 -4.00
C ALA A 207 7.47 1.32 -5.19
N LEU A 208 7.01 1.55 -6.42
CA LEU A 208 7.78 1.42 -7.64
C LEU A 208 8.66 2.64 -7.96
N GLY A 209 8.19 3.84 -7.61
CA GLY A 209 8.94 5.09 -7.75
C GLY A 209 10.02 5.20 -6.68
#